data_AF-A0A1R3KX03-F1
#
_entry.id   AF-A0A1R3KX03-F1
#
_cell.length_a   1.000
_cell.length_b   1.000
_cell.length_c   1.000
_cell.angle_alpha   90.00
_cell.angle_beta   90.00
_cell.angle_gamma   90.00
#
_symmetry.space_group_name_H-M   'P 1'
#
loop_
_entity.id
_entity.type
_entity.pdbx_description
1 polymer ?
#
loop_
_entity_poly.entity_id
_entity_poly.type
_entity_poly.pdbx_seq_one_letter_code
_entity_poly.pdbx_strand_id
1 'polypeptide(L)'
;MAESIDEQLVVVSQVLVADINIGYEEIVNTQVIALNGKPVKNLKSLANMVENCTDEYLRFELEYQQIAVLQTKAAKAATLDILTTHCISSAMSDDLKT
;
A
#
# COMPACT_ATOMS: atom_id res chain seq x y z
N MET A 1 19.11 -10.32 -7.65
CA MET A 1 20.01 -9.16 -7.55
C MET A 1 19.19 -7.95 -7.93
N ALA A 2 19.34 -6.82 -7.24
CA ALA A 2 18.61 -5.60 -7.60
C ALA A 2 18.94 -5.20 -9.04
N GLU A 3 17.93 -4.92 -9.86
CA GLU A 3 18.12 -4.53 -11.26
C GLU A 3 18.57 -3.06 -11.39
N SER A 4 18.40 -2.25 -10.34
CA SER A 4 18.80 -0.84 -10.29
C SER A 4 19.21 -0.41 -8.88
N ILE A 5 19.98 0.68 -8.76
CA ILE A 5 20.50 1.19 -7.47
C ILE A 5 19.41 1.71 -6.52
N ASP A 6 18.27 2.09 -7.09
CA ASP A 6 17.10 2.66 -6.44
C ASP A 6 15.97 1.63 -6.22
N GLU A 7 16.24 0.36 -6.52
CA GLU A 7 15.30 -0.74 -6.31
C GLU A 7 15.22 -1.11 -4.83
N GLN A 8 14.00 -1.28 -4.33
CA GLN A 8 13.73 -1.62 -2.94
C GLN A 8 12.70 -2.75 -2.86
N LEU A 9 12.93 -3.67 -1.92
CA LEU A 9 11.93 -4.67 -1.54
C LEU A 9 10.84 -3.99 -0.70
N VAL A 10 9.72 -3.66 -1.34
CA VAL A 10 8.56 -3.08 -0.64
C VAL A 10 7.70 -4.21 -0.08
N VAL A 11 7.41 -4.17 1.22
CA VAL A 11 6.61 -5.17 1.91
C VAL A 11 5.43 -4.54 2.64
N VAL A 12 4.31 -5.26 2.71
CA VAL A 12 3.24 -5.00 3.66
C VAL A 12 3.71 -5.52 5.01
N SER A 13 4.16 -4.61 5.89
CA SER A 13 4.62 -5.01 7.23
C SER A 13 3.48 -5.60 8.06
N GLN A 14 2.34 -4.93 8.08
CA GLN A 14 1.14 -5.32 8.80
C GLN A 14 -0.08 -4.59 8.21
N VAL A 15 -1.28 -5.11 8.48
CA VAL A 15 -2.55 -4.45 8.16
C VAL A 15 -3.18 -3.91 9.45
N LEU A 16 -3.46 -2.61 9.49
CA LEU A 16 -4.18 -1.98 10.58
C LEU A 16 -5.68 -2.28 10.42
N VAL A 17 -6.21 -3.15 11.28
CA VAL A 17 -7.56 -3.71 11.16
C VAL A 17 -8.63 -2.62 11.14
N ALA A 18 -9.45 -2.62 10.09
CA ALA A 18 -10.58 -1.73 9.91
C ALA A 18 -11.61 -2.33 8.93
N ASP A 19 -12.85 -1.84 8.92
CA ASP A 19 -13.91 -2.37 8.04
C ASP A 19 -13.53 -2.40 6.55
N ILE A 20 -12.66 -1.48 6.10
CA ILE A 20 -12.23 -1.37 4.71
C ILE A 20 -11.26 -2.48 4.28
N ASN A 21 -10.60 -3.17 5.22
CA ASN A 21 -9.59 -4.19 4.92
C ASN A 21 -9.92 -5.56 5.53
N ILE A 22 -11.20 -5.83 5.81
CA ILE A 22 -11.70 -7.15 6.19
C ILE A 22 -11.33 -8.19 5.11
N GLY A 23 -10.80 -9.32 5.53
CA GLY A 23 -10.26 -10.40 4.70
C GLY A 23 -8.77 -10.28 4.41
N TYR A 24 -8.10 -9.20 4.83
CA TYR A 24 -6.67 -8.94 4.60
C TYR A 24 -5.85 -8.81 5.88
N GLU A 25 -6.45 -9.03 7.05
CA GLU A 25 -5.84 -8.78 8.37
C GLU A 25 -4.59 -9.64 8.63
N GLU A 26 -4.50 -10.82 8.03
CA GLU A 26 -3.40 -11.77 8.23
C GLU A 26 -2.19 -11.51 7.31
N ILE A 27 -2.25 -10.50 6.44
CA ILE A 27 -1.12 -10.15 5.56
C ILE A 27 -0.01 -9.50 6.39
N VAL A 28 1.12 -10.21 6.51
CA VAL A 28 2.27 -9.80 7.31
C VAL A 28 3.56 -10.07 6.53
N ASN A 29 4.47 -9.10 6.51
CA ASN A 29 5.77 -9.15 5.84
C ASN A 29 5.72 -9.70 4.40
N THR A 30 4.66 -9.39 3.66
CA THR A 30 4.45 -9.90 2.30
C THR A 30 4.90 -8.87 1.27
N GLN A 31 5.73 -9.26 0.30
CA GLN A 31 6.23 -8.34 -0.73
C GLN A 31 5.10 -7.83 -1.63
N VAL A 32 5.13 -6.54 -1.99
CA VAL A 32 4.29 -5.94 -3.02
C VAL A 32 5.02 -6.00 -4.37
N ILE A 33 4.45 -6.70 -5.33
CA ILE A 33 5.02 -6.92 -6.67
C ILE A 33 4.54 -5.84 -7.65
N ALA A 34 3.23 -5.58 -7.67
CA ALA A 34 2.63 -4.63 -8.59
C ALA A 34 1.39 -3.94 -7.99
N LEU A 35 1.06 -2.76 -8.51
CA LEU A 35 -0.19 -2.06 -8.24
C LEU A 35 -0.90 -1.79 -9.57
N ASN A 36 -2.14 -2.27 -9.70
CA ASN A 36 -2.95 -2.15 -10.93
C ASN A 36 -2.19 -2.63 -12.19
N GLY A 37 -1.46 -3.75 -12.09
CA GLY A 37 -0.67 -4.30 -13.20
C GLY A 37 0.65 -3.57 -13.49
N LYS A 38 0.98 -2.51 -12.74
CA LYS A 38 2.24 -1.77 -12.89
C LYS A 38 3.24 -2.22 -11.82
N PRO A 39 4.47 -2.63 -12.19
CA PRO A 39 5.45 -3.15 -11.24
C PRO A 39 5.93 -2.07 -10.26
N VAL A 40 6.10 -2.46 -9.00
CA VAL A 40 6.58 -1.59 -7.93
C VAL A 40 8.11 -1.71 -7.83
N LYS A 41 8.81 -0.59 -8.01
CA LYS A 41 10.28 -0.55 -7.94
C LYS A 41 10.81 -0.16 -6.55
N ASN A 42 10.13 0.78 -5.91
CA ASN A 42 10.49 1.30 -4.58
C ASN A 42 9.29 1.94 -3.89
N LEU A 43 9.45 2.28 -2.61
CA LEU A 43 8.36 2.79 -1.77
C LEU A 43 7.83 4.14 -2.28
N LYS A 44 8.72 5.00 -2.78
CA LYS A 44 8.34 6.30 -3.36
C LYS A 44 7.51 6.15 -4.63
N SER A 45 7.83 5.18 -5.47
CA SER A 45 7.03 4.83 -6.65
C SER A 45 5.64 4.36 -6.22
N LEU A 46 5.56 3.46 -5.23
CA LEU A 46 4.26 2.96 -4.74
C LEU A 46 3.39 4.10 -4.19
N ALA A 47 3.95 4.97 -3.35
CA ALA A 47 3.24 6.11 -2.78
C ALA A 47 2.66 7.00 -3.89
N ASN A 48 3.47 7.36 -4.89
CA ASN A 48 3.02 8.14 -6.04
C ASN A 48 1.92 7.45 -6.84
N MET A 49 2.02 6.12 -7.03
CA MET A 49 1.02 5.36 -7.78
C MET A 49 -0.33 5.30 -7.04
N VAL A 50 -0.33 5.19 -5.71
CA VAL A 50 -1.55 5.21 -4.89
C VAL A 50 -2.18 6.61 -4.88
N GLU A 51 -1.37 7.65 -4.72
CA GLU A 51 -1.86 9.03 -4.69
C GLU A 51 -2.48 9.45 -6.03
N ASN A 52 -1.81 9.15 -7.14
CA ASN A 52 -2.28 9.46 -8.49
C ASN A 52 -3.26 8.42 -9.06
N CYS A 53 -3.63 7.39 -8.29
CA CYS A 53 -4.61 6.41 -8.73
C CYS A 53 -5.98 7.06 -8.91
N THR A 54 -6.51 6.98 -10.13
CA THR A 54 -7.86 7.44 -10.48
C THR A 54 -8.81 6.29 -10.76
N ASP A 55 -8.30 5.05 -10.76
CA ASP A 55 -9.10 3.84 -10.90
C ASP A 55 -10.04 3.66 -9.70
N GLU A 56 -11.15 2.94 -9.91
CA GLU A 56 -12.12 2.64 -8.85
C GLU A 56 -11.53 1.76 -7.74
N TYR A 57 -10.54 0.93 -8.10
CA TYR A 57 -9.91 -0.03 -7.21
C TYR A 57 -8.38 0.11 -7.21
N LEU A 58 -7.80 -0.07 -6.02
CA LEU A 58 -6.39 -0.32 -5.79
C LEU A 58 -6.18 -1.83 -5.69
N ARG A 59 -5.59 -2.43 -6.73
CA ARG A 59 -5.26 -3.85 -6.81
C ARG A 59 -3.77 -4.03 -6.50
N PHE A 60 -3.47 -4.44 -5.27
CA PHE A 60 -2.13 -4.81 -4.85
C PHE A 60 -1.88 -6.27 -5.18
N GLU A 61 -0.90 -6.52 -6.03
CA GLU A 61 -0.40 -7.86 -6.35
C GLU A 61 0.77 -8.14 -5.42
N LEU A 62 0.63 -9.18 -4.60
CA LEU A 62 1.56 -9.54 -3.54
C LEU A 62 2.33 -10.81 -3.90
N GLU A 63 3.34 -11.12 -3.10
CA GLU A 63 4.01 -12.42 -3.13
C GLU A 63 3.00 -13.58 -3.02
N TYR A 64 3.39 -14.76 -3.49
CA TYR A 64 2.54 -15.96 -3.51
C TYR A 64 1.26 -15.84 -4.36
N GLN A 65 1.28 -14.94 -5.36
CA GLN A 65 0.14 -14.68 -6.25
C GLN A 65 -1.11 -14.19 -5.51
N GLN A 66 -0.94 -13.66 -4.29
CA GLN A 66 -2.03 -13.07 -3.52
C GLN A 66 -2.39 -11.70 -4.09
N ILE A 67 -3.67 -11.34 -4.03
CA ILE A 67 -4.17 -10.06 -4.54
C ILE A 67 -5.06 -9.44 -3.48
N ALA A 68 -4.72 -8.24 -3.04
CA ALA A 68 -5.57 -7.41 -2.18
C ALA A 68 -6.20 -6.29 -3.02
N VAL A 69 -7.53 -6.18 -2.97
CA VAL A 69 -8.29 -5.19 -3.74
C VAL A 69 -9.05 -4.28 -2.78
N LEU A 70 -8.78 -2.99 -2.86
CA LEU A 70 -9.42 -1.97 -2.03
C LEU A 70 -10.11 -0.96 -2.93
N GLN A 71 -11.30 -0.46 -2.55
CA GLN A 71 -11.93 0.63 -3.28
C GLN A 71 -11.19 1.94 -3.01
N THR A 72 -10.68 2.59 -4.06
CA THR A 72 -9.77 3.76 -3.94
C THR A 72 -10.36 4.89 -3.10
N LYS A 73 -11.62 5.24 -3.35
CA LYS A 73 -12.30 6.34 -2.63
C LYS A 73 -12.51 6.02 -1.15
N ALA A 74 -13.01 4.81 -0.84
CA ALA A 74 -13.24 4.40 0.54
C ALA A 74 -11.93 4.21 1.31
N ALA A 75 -10.89 3.64 0.68
CA ALA A 75 -9.57 3.49 1.28
C ALA A 75 -8.97 4.85 1.69
N LYS A 76 -9.01 5.84 0.79
CA LYS A 76 -8.54 7.21 1.08
C LYS A 76 -9.36 7.88 2.18
N ALA A 77 -10.69 7.71 2.19
CA ALA A 77 -11.56 8.27 3.21
C ALA A 77 -11.33 7.65 4.61
N ALA A 78 -11.14 6.33 4.68
CA ALA A 78 -10.92 5.61 5.94
C ALA A 78 -9.54 5.84 6.56
N THR A 79 -8.55 6.28 5.76
CA THR A 79 -7.15 6.42 6.20
C THR A 79 -7.03 7.31 7.44
N LEU A 80 -7.72 8.45 7.50
CA LEU A 80 -7.62 9.37 8.63
C LEU A 80 -8.13 8.76 9.95
N ASP A 81 -9.23 8.01 9.87
CA ASP A 81 -9.86 7.38 11.03
C ASP A 81 -8.99 6.25 11.60
N ILE A 82 -8.42 5.44 10.71
CA ILE A 82 -7.46 4.37 11.05
C ILE A 82 -6.22 4.96 11.74
N LEU A 83 -5.63 6.01 11.18
CA LEU A 83 -4.45 6.66 11.77
C LEU A 83 -4.74 7.21 13.17
N THR A 84 -5.91 7.82 13.35
CA THR A 84 -6.35 8.38 14.63
C THR A 84 -6.52 7.28 15.68
N THR A 85 -7.16 6.17 15.30
CA THR A 85 -7.38 5.00 16.18
C THR A 85 -6.06 4.40 16.67
N HIS A 86 -5.03 4.38 15.83
CA HIS A 86 -3.71 3.82 16.14
C HIS A 86 -2.70 4.86 16.66
N CYS A 87 -3.12 6.10 16.95
CA CYS A 87 -2.25 7.19 17.39
C CYS A 87 -1.06 7.48 16.44
N ILE A 88 -1.30 7.37 15.13
CA ILE A 88 -0.28 7.61 14.10
C ILE A 88 -0.39 9.05 13.60
N SER A 89 0.68 9.82 13.79
CA SER A 89 0.69 11.27 13.51
C SER A 89 0.66 11.64 12.02
N SER A 90 1.06 10.73 11.13
CA SER A 90 1.18 10.99 9.68
C SER A 90 1.02 9.70 8.88
N ALA A 91 0.29 9.77 7.76
CA ALA A 91 0.05 8.62 6.87
C ALA A 91 1.32 8.09 6.18
N MET A 92 2.32 8.96 6.01
CA MET A 92 3.59 8.64 5.36
C MET A 92 4.74 9.39 6.04
N SER A 93 5.96 8.88 5.87
CA SER A 93 7.19 9.52 6.33
C SER A 93 7.48 10.80 5.53
N ASP A 94 8.28 11.69 6.11
CA ASP A 94 8.51 13.02 5.53
C ASP A 94 9.21 12.97 4.16
N ASP A 95 10.04 11.96 3.90
CA ASP A 95 10.74 11.77 2.61
C ASP A 95 9.80 11.38 1.45
N LEU A 96 8.62 10.85 1.77
CA LEU A 96 7.60 10.47 0.79
C LEU A 96 6.61 11.59 0.47
N LYS A 97 6.59 12.68 1.26
CA LYS A 97 5.69 13.83 1.06
C LYS A 97 6.10 14.75 -0.10
N THR A 98 7.27 14.52 -0.69
CA THR A 98 7.95 15.39 -1.68
C THR A 98 8.23 14.70 -3.00
#